data_AF-A0A6G7C1I0-F1
#
_entry.id   AF-A0A6G7C1I0-F1
#
_cell.length_a   1.000
_cell.length_b   1.000
_cell.length_c   1.000
_cell.angle_alpha   90.00
_cell.angle_beta   90.00
_cell.angle_gamma   90.00
#
_symmetry.space_group_name_H-M   'P 1'
#
loop_
_entity.id
_entity.type
_entity.pdbx_description
1 polymer ?
#
loop_
_entity_poly.entity_id
_entity_poly.type
_entity_poly.pdbx_seq_one_letter_code
_entity_poly.pdbx_strand_id
1 'polypeptide(L)'
;MLKDKLWLDELSKGSEISFGHIYDRYWRELFISAHKVLQDKSLAEDIVQDTFVNLWKNREKATDIQSLRSYLKTAIRNGCIQHIERHFPR
;
A
#
# COMPACT_ATOMS: atom_id res chain seq x y z
N MET A 1 16.53 -0.29 -1.66
CA MET A 1 16.59 -0.57 -3.12
C MET A 1 16.86 -2.03 -3.41
N LEU A 2 17.91 -2.68 -2.87
CA LEU A 2 18.10 -4.14 -3.03
C LEU A 2 17.08 -4.99 -2.24
N LYS A 3 16.85 -4.66 -0.96
CA LYS A 3 15.92 -5.43 -0.10
C LYS A 3 14.48 -5.43 -0.61
N ASP A 4 13.98 -4.29 -1.08
CA ASP A 4 12.62 -4.16 -1.60
C ASP A 4 12.40 -5.04 -2.83
N LYS A 5 13.36 -5.08 -3.77
CA LYS A 5 13.29 -5.96 -4.94
C LYS A 5 13.29 -7.43 -4.53
N LEU A 6 14.13 -7.82 -3.57
CA LEU A 6 14.15 -9.18 -3.04
C LEU A 6 12.81 -9.55 -2.39
N TRP A 7 12.25 -8.66 -1.56
CA TRP A 7 10.94 -8.90 -0.96
C TRP A 7 9.82 -8.98 -1.99
N LEU A 8 9.88 -8.21 -3.07
CA LEU A 8 8.90 -8.29 -4.17
C LEU A 8 9.00 -9.60 -4.94
N ASP A 9 10.20 -10.10 -5.19
CA ASP A 9 10.42 -11.39 -5.84
C ASP A 9 9.93 -12.56 -4.98
N GLU A 10 10.20 -12.54 -3.68
CA GLU A 10 9.71 -13.57 -2.77
C GLU A 10 8.20 -13.45 -2.52
N LEU A 11 7.67 -12.22 -2.46
CA LEU A 11 6.24 -11.97 -2.39
C LEU A 11 5.50 -12.53 -3.60
N SER A 12 6.06 -12.42 -4.81
CA SER A 12 5.42 -12.96 -6.02
C SER A 12 5.26 -14.48 -5.99
N LYS A 13 6.13 -15.16 -5.24
CA LYS A 13 6.07 -16.60 -4.96
C LYS A 13 5.16 -16.95 -3.78
N GLY A 14 4.51 -15.96 -3.16
CA GLY A 14 3.60 -16.15 -2.02
C GLY A 14 4.27 -16.10 -0.65
N SER A 15 5.47 -15.53 -0.52
CA SER A 15 6.15 -15.41 0.78
C SER A 15 5.42 -14.43 1.72
N GLU A 16 4.73 -14.97 2.73
CA GLU A 16 4.11 -14.19 3.81
C GLU A 16 5.16 -13.44 4.65
N ILE A 17 6.37 -14.00 4.80
CA ILE A 17 7.47 -13.36 5.52
C ILE A 17 7.89 -12.06 4.81
N SER A 18 8.03 -12.10 3.49
CA SER A 18 8.38 -10.90 2.70
C SER A 18 7.25 -9.88 2.71
N PHE A 19 5.99 -10.34 2.71
CA PHE A 19 4.85 -9.45 2.91
C PHE A 19 4.89 -8.76 4.28
N GLY A 20 5.18 -9.49 5.35
CA GLY A 20 5.35 -8.94 6.69
C GLY A 20 6.44 -7.87 6.75
N HIS A 21 7.60 -8.12 6.14
CA HIS A 21 8.67 -7.12 6.05
C HIS A 21 8.26 -5.85 5.30
N ILE A 22 7.48 -5.99 4.22
CA ILE A 22 6.94 -4.86 3.47
C ILE A 22 5.93 -4.09 4.33
N TYR A 23 5.04 -4.79 5.02
CA TYR A 23 4.05 -4.20 5.91
C TYR A 23 4.72 -3.41 7.04
N ASP A 24 5.59 -4.05 7.82
CA ASP A 24 6.28 -3.43 8.97
C ASP A 24 7.05 -2.18 8.57
N ARG A 25 7.68 -2.22 7.39
CA ARG A 25 8.47 -1.10 6.87
C ARG A 25 7.62 0.09 6.45
N TYR A 26 6.49 -0.15 5.81
CA TYR A 26 5.75 0.90 5.10
C TYR A 26 4.48 1.34 5.81
N TRP A 27 3.87 0.50 6.65
CA TRP A 27 2.58 0.76 7.31
C TRP A 27 2.50 2.16 7.92
N ARG A 28 3.44 2.51 8.79
CA ARG A 28 3.44 3.79 9.50
C ARG A 28 3.53 4.99 8.56
N GLU A 29 4.36 4.92 7.52
CA GLU A 29 4.51 6.01 6.55
C GLU A 29 3.22 6.19 5.73
N LEU A 30 2.60 5.08 5.31
CA LEU A 30 1.36 5.09 4.54
C LEU A 30 0.19 5.60 5.38
N PHE A 31 0.08 5.15 6.63
CA PHE A 31 -0.94 5.64 7.57
C PHE A 31 -0.83 7.14 7.79
N ILE A 32 0.37 7.67 8.07
CA ILE A 32 0.57 9.12 8.23
C ILE A 32 0.17 9.86 6.95
N SER A 33 0.48 9.30 5.77
CA SER A 33 0.10 9.91 4.50
C SER A 33 -1.42 9.93 4.28
N ALA A 34 -2.11 8.83 4.57
CA ALA A 34 -3.57 8.73 4.43
C ALA A 34 -4.27 9.65 5.44
N HIS A 35 -3.86 9.60 6.71
CA HIS A 35 -4.43 10.41 7.79
C HIS A 35 -4.29 11.91 7.54
N LYS A 36 -3.17 12.35 6.94
CA LYS A 36 -3.00 13.75 6.55
C LYS A 36 -4.05 14.23 5.55
N VAL A 37 -4.54 13.34 4.68
CA VAL A 37 -5.53 13.66 3.65
C VAL A 37 -6.95 13.54 4.20
N LEU A 38 -7.24 12.45 4.91
CA LEU A 38 -8.59 12.10 5.37
C LEU A 38 -8.98 12.77 6.69
N GLN A 39 -7.99 13.12 7.53
CA GLN A 39 -8.18 13.63 8.89
C GLN A 39 -9.06 12.72 9.78
N ASP A 40 -9.16 11.44 9.41
CA ASP A 40 -9.89 10.40 10.11
C ASP A 40 -8.98 9.18 10.25
N LYS A 41 -8.83 8.70 11.48
CA LYS A 41 -7.97 7.56 11.81
C LYS A 41 -8.49 6.25 11.23
N SER A 42 -9.78 5.96 11.40
CA SER A 42 -10.37 4.69 10.95
C SER A 42 -10.29 4.59 9.44
N LEU A 43 -10.65 5.66 8.73
CA LEU A 43 -10.59 5.69 7.27
C LEU A 43 -9.15 5.58 6.76
N ALA A 44 -8.19 6.20 7.46
CA ALA A 44 -6.79 6.05 7.11
C ALA A 44 -6.29 4.61 7.30
N GLU A 45 -6.68 3.93 8.38
CA GLU A 45 -6.36 2.52 8.62
C GLU A 45 -6.96 1.62 7.52
N ASP A 46 -8.22 1.83 7.18
CA ASP A 46 -8.93 1.07 6.13
C ASP A 46 -8.25 1.22 4.77
N ILE A 47 -7.90 2.44 4.34
CA ILE A 47 -7.23 2.67 3.05
C ILE A 47 -5.85 2.01 3.01
N VAL A 48 -5.10 2.02 4.12
CA VAL A 48 -3.80 1.36 4.18
C VAL A 48 -3.97 -0.16 4.15
N GLN A 49 -4.95 -0.70 4.88
CA GLN A 49 -5.28 -2.13 4.85
C GLN A 49 -5.64 -2.57 3.43
N ASP A 50 -6.54 -1.86 2.75
CA ASP A 50 -6.93 -2.14 1.37
C ASP A 50 -5.73 -2.09 0.42
N THR A 51 -4.80 -1.15 0.63
CA THR A 51 -3.56 -1.06 -0.15
C THR A 51 -2.72 -2.32 -0.02
N PHE A 52 -2.51 -2.82 1.20
CA PHE A 52 -1.75 -4.05 1.43
C PHE A 52 -2.49 -5.30 0.97
N VAL A 53 -3.81 -5.38 1.15
CA VAL A 53 -4.64 -6.47 0.62
C VAL A 53 -4.54 -6.52 -0.90
N ASN A 54 -4.60 -5.37 -1.58
CA ASN A 54 -4.46 -5.29 -3.03
C ASN A 54 -3.06 -5.67 -3.49
N LEU A 55 -2.01 -5.30 -2.75
CA LEU A 55 -0.65 -5.77 -3.02
C LEU A 55 -0.56 -7.30 -2.93
N TRP A 56 -1.13 -7.91 -1.89
CA TRP A 56 -1.13 -9.37 -1.73
C TRP A 56 -1.95 -10.09 -2.80
N LYS A 57 -3.13 -9.58 -3.14
CA LYS A 57 -3.98 -10.14 -4.21
C LYS A 57 -3.28 -10.12 -5.56
N ASN A 58 -2.52 -9.06 -5.86
CA ASN A 58 -1.78 -8.90 -7.12
C ASN A 58 -0.31 -9.32 -7.01
N ARG A 59 0.07 -10.09 -5.98
CA ARG A 59 1.46 -10.42 -5.66
C ARG A 59 2.22 -11.07 -6.82
N GLU A 60 1.55 -11.86 -7.65
CA GLU A 60 2.17 -12.50 -8.83
C GLU A 60 2.81 -11.49 -9.80
N LYS A 61 2.34 -10.24 -9.80
CA LYS A 61 2.86 -9.12 -10.61
C LYS A 61 3.76 -8.17 -9.81
N ALA A 62 4.11 -8.51 -8.56
CA ALA A 62 4.88 -7.64 -7.68
C ALA A 62 6.28 -7.34 -8.23
N THR A 63 6.85 -8.21 -9.05
CA THR A 63 8.16 -8.02 -9.71
C THR A 63 8.16 -6.88 -10.73
N ASP A 64 7.00 -6.48 -11.24
CA ASP A 64 6.86 -5.36 -12.18
C ASP A 64 6.99 -3.99 -11.47
N ILE A 65 6.92 -3.98 -10.13
CA ILE A 65 7.02 -2.78 -9.32
C ILE A 65 8.48 -2.32 -9.26
N GLN A 66 8.81 -1.28 -10.01
CA GLN A 66 10.17 -0.72 -10.02
C GLN A 66 10.57 -0.05 -8.69
N SER A 67 9.62 0.63 -8.04
CA SER A 67 9.81 1.30 -6.76
C SER A 67 8.63 1.01 -5.85
N LEU A 68 8.82 0.13 -4.86
CA LEU A 68 7.78 -0.24 -3.91
C LEU A 68 7.24 0.97 -3.16
N ARG A 69 8.13 1.86 -2.69
CA ARG A 69 7.74 3.11 -2.03
C ARG A 69 6.84 3.98 -2.91
N SER A 70 7.22 4.17 -4.18
CA SER A 70 6.44 5.02 -5.09
C SER A 70 5.08 4.39 -5.40
N TYR A 71 5.06 3.08 -5.66
CA TYR A 71 3.83 2.33 -5.89
C TYR A 71 2.86 2.47 -4.70
N LEU A 72 3.33 2.22 -3.48
CA LEU A 72 2.49 2.29 -2.28
C LEU A 72 1.98 3.72 -2.00
N LYS A 73 2.82 4.74 -2.21
CA LYS A 73 2.38 6.14 -2.07
C LYS A 73 1.28 6.51 -3.06
N THR A 74 1.43 6.10 -4.31
CA THR A 74 0.40 6.32 -5.34
C THR A 74 -0.89 5.58 -5.00
N ALA A 75 -0.79 4.33 -4.55
CA ALA A 75 -1.95 3.54 -4.13
C ALA A 75 -2.72 4.21 -2.99
N ILE A 76 -2.03 4.67 -1.94
CA ILE A 76 -2.66 5.42 -0.83
C ILE A 76 -3.34 6.69 -1.32
N ARG A 77 -2.64 7.50 -2.13
CA ARG A 77 -3.20 8.74 -2.66
C ARG A 77 -4.48 8.48 -3.45
N ASN A 78 -4.47 7.48 -4.33
CA ASN A 78 -5.62 7.12 -5.15
C ASN A 78 -6.78 6.60 -4.28
N GLY A 79 -6.49 5.79 -3.27
CA GLY A 79 -7.50 5.32 -2.31
C GLY A 79 -8.17 6.47 -1.56
N CYS A 80 -7.39 7.44 -1.08
CA CYS A 80 -7.94 8.63 -0.41
C CYS A 80 -8.81 9.47 -1.35
N ILE A 81 -8.35 9.72 -2.58
CA ILE A 81 -9.12 10.49 -3.59
C ILE A 81 -10.43 9.78 -3.90
N GLN A 82 -10.38 8.47 -4.18
CA GLN A 82 -11.58 7.69 -4.49
C GLN A 82 -12.57 7.71 -3.32
N HIS A 83 -12.09 7.64 -2.08
CA HIS A 83 -12.96 7.77 -0.91
C HIS A 83 -13.65 9.13 -0.85
N ILE A 84 -12.90 10.22 -1.07
CA ILE A 84 -13.45 11.59 -1.09
C ILE A 84 -14.49 11.76 -2.20
N GLU A 85 -14.19 11.32 -3.42
CA GLU A 85 -15.09 11.44 -4.57
C GLU A 85 -16.41 10.68 -4.38
N ARG A 86 -16.40 9.53 -3.68
CA ARG A 86 -17.62 8.77 -3.38
C ARG A 86 -18.53 9.45 -2.39
N HIS A 87 -17.97 10.20 -1.42
CA HIS A 87 -18.74 10.86 -0.37
C HIS A 87 -19.11 12.30 -0.72
N PHE A 88 -18.36 12.93 -1.64
CA PHE A 88 -18.63 14.27 -2.16
C PHE A 88 -18.59 14.26 -3.70
N PRO A 89 -19.56 13.61 -4.36
CA PRO A 89 -19.70 13.70 -5.81
C PRO A 89 -19.94 15.16 -6.20
N ARG A 90 -19.22 15.64 -7.22
CA ARG A 90 -19.34 17.00 -7.76
C ARG A 90 -20.72 17.25 -8.35
#